data_AF-A0A3M1PC22-F1
#
_entry.id   AF-A0A3M1PC22-F1
#
_cell.length_a   1.000
_cell.length_b   1.000
_cell.length_c   1.000
_cell.angle_alpha   90.00
_cell.angle_beta   90.00
_cell.angle_gamma   90.00
#
_symmetry.space_group_name_H-M   'P 1'
#
loop_
_entity.id
_entity.type
_entity.pdbx_description
1 polymer ?
#
loop_
_entity_poly.entity_id
_entity_poly.type
_entity_poly.pdbx_seq_one_letter_code
_entity_poly.pdbx_strand_id
1 'polypeptide(L)' 'MNKIKTYLEEVVKEMRKVSWPSQRELINNTIITLVATMAISLFIFLVDRVVSQVLEIIYQ' A
#
# COMPACT_ATOMS: atom_id res chain seq x y z
N MET A 1 6.89 -37.79 7.18
CA MET A 1 5.81 -36.77 7.30
C MET A 1 5.87 -35.93 8.57
N ASN A 2 6.51 -36.37 9.67
CA ASN A 2 6.58 -35.56 10.91
C ASN A 2 7.48 -34.31 10.83
N LYS A 3 8.57 -34.33 10.04
CA LYS A 3 9.52 -33.20 9.95
C LYS A 3 8.89 -31.88 9.49
N ILE A 4 7.98 -31.94 8.52
CA ILE A 4 7.30 -30.73 8.00
C ILE A 4 6.35 -30.15 9.06
N LYS A 5 5.64 -31.03 9.78
CA LYS A 5 4.74 -30.61 10.86
C LYS A 5 5.51 -29.93 12.00
N THR A 6 6.63 -30.53 12.42
CA THR A 6 7.55 -29.95 13.41
C THR A 6 8.13 -28.62 12.94
N TYR A 7 8.54 -28.51 11.68
CA TYR A 7 9.06 -27.26 11.11
C TYR A 7 8.02 -26.14 11.12
N LEU A 8 6.77 -26.41 10.74
CA LEU A 8 5.70 -25.42 10.80
C LEU A 8 5.37 -25.00 12.24
N GLU A 9 5.40 -25.93 13.19
CA GLU A 9 5.23 -25.63 14.62
C GLU A 9 6.34 -24.71 15.14
N GLU A 10 7.59 -24.95 14.76
CA GLU A 10 8.73 -24.08 15.09
C GLU A 10 8.60 -22.68 14.47
N VAL A 11 8.23 -22.59 13.19
CA VAL A 11 8.00 -21.31 12.49
C VAL A 11 6.90 -20.50 13.17
N VAL A 12 5.77 -21.12 13.53
CA VAL A 12 4.69 -20.43 14.26
C VAL A 12 5.17 -19.95 15.63
N LYS A 13 6.04 -20.72 16.30
CA LYS A 13 6.62 -20.36 17.60
C LYS A 13 7.51 -19.12 17.50
N GLU A 14 8.33 -19.02 16.46
CA GLU A 14 9.17 -17.85 16.19
C GLU A 14 8.34 -16.65 15.73
N MET A 15 7.31 -16.86 14.90
CA MET A 15 6.40 -15.81 14.45
C MET A 15 5.62 -15.14 15.59
N ARG A 16 5.42 -15.84 16.72
CA ARG A 16 4.83 -15.28 17.95
C ARG A 16 5.79 -14.39 18.74
N LYS A 17 7.11 -14.53 18.55
CA LYS A 17 8.11 -13.66 19.17
C LYS A 17 8.29 -12.34 18.42
N VAL A 18 7.79 -12.26 17.19
CA VAL A 18 7.82 -11.05 16.39
C VAL A 18 6.83 -10.04 16.95
N SER A 19 7.28 -8.81 17.13
CA SER A 19 6.44 -7.67 17.52
C SER A 19 5.57 -7.23 16.35
N TRP A 20 4.42 -7.90 16.19
CA TRP A 20 3.41 -7.47 15.21
C TRP A 20 2.81 -6.13 15.65
N PRO A 21 2.59 -5.20 14.71
CA PRO A 21 1.96 -3.92 15.00
C PRO A 21 0.54 -4.16 15.54
N SER A 22 0.09 -3.25 16.40
CA SER A 22 -1.28 -3.33 16.90
C SER A 22 -2.28 -3.13 15.76
N GLN A 23 -3.47 -3.74 15.87
CA GLN A 23 -4.54 -3.59 14.86
C GLN A 23 -4.86 -2.11 14.59
N ARG A 24 -4.75 -1.27 15.61
CA ARG A 24 -4.98 0.19 15.50
C ARG A 24 -3.91 0.90 14.71
N GLU A 25 -2.62 0.59 14.95
CA GLU A 25 -1.52 1.16 14.17
C GLU A 25 -1.59 0.73 12.70
N LEU A 26 -1.95 -0.53 12.44
CA LEU A 26 -2.08 -1.02 11.07
C LEU A 26 -3.20 -0.27 10.32
N ILE A 27 -4.34 -0.06 10.96
CA ILE A 27 -5.46 0.70 10.38
C ILE A 27 -5.03 2.16 10.15
N ASN A 28 -4.40 2.81 11.12
CA ASN A 28 -3.94 4.19 10.98
C ASN A 28 -2.96 4.34 9.82
N ASN A 29 -1.96 3.46 9.71
CA ASN A 29 -0.99 3.47 8.62
C ASN A 29 -1.65 3.27 7.25
N THR A 30 -2.66 2.39 7.19
CA THR A 30 -3.43 2.15 5.96
C THR A 30 -4.25 3.38 5.58
N ILE A 31 -4.89 4.05 6.53
CA ILE A 31 -5.67 5.28 6.29
C ILE A 31 -4.75 6.39 5.76
N ILE A 32 -3.59 6.61 6.38
CA ILE A 32 -2.63 7.62 5.92
C ILE A 32 -2.20 7.33 4.48
N THR A 33 -1.88 6.07 4.18
CA THR A 33 -1.48 5.66 2.83
C THR A 33 -2.62 5.88 1.82
N LEU A 34 -3.86 5.57 2.19
CA LEU A 34 -5.03 5.73 1.35
C LEU A 34 -5.32 7.22 1.03
N VAL A 35 -5.14 8.10 2.02
CA VAL A 35 -5.25 9.54 1.81
C VAL A 35 -4.13 10.05 0.90
N ALA A 36 -2.90 9.59 1.12
CA ALA A 36 -1.75 9.99 0.30
C ALA A 36 -1.90 9.56 -1.16
N THR A 37 -2.30 8.32 -1.42
CA THR A 37 -2.52 7.83 -2.79
C THR A 37 -3.70 8.53 -3.47
N MET A 38 -4.76 8.84 -2.73
CA MET A 38 -5.89 9.62 -3.25
C MET A 38 -5.47 11.04 -3.63
N ALA A 39 -4.64 11.70 -2.83
CA ALA A 39 -4.11 13.03 -3.13
C ALA A 39 -3.22 13.02 -4.39
N ILE A 40 -2.33 12.03 -4.52
CA ILE A 40 -1.47 11.86 -5.70
C ILE A 40 -2.33 11.58 -6.96
N SER A 41 -3.35 10.73 -6.84
CA SER A 41 -4.28 10.44 -7.94
C SER A 41 -4.97 11.70 -8.45
N LEU A 42 -5.48 12.54 -7.53
CA LEU A 42 -6.11 13.81 -7.90
C LEU A 42 -5.13 14.77 -8.59
N PHE A 43 -3.89 14.83 -8.11
CA PHE A 43 -2.85 15.65 -8.72
C PHE A 43 -2.54 15.20 -10.15
N ILE A 44 -2.33 13.90 -10.37
CA ILE A 44 -2.08 13.34 -11.70
C ILE A 44 -3.26 13.66 -12.63
N PHE A 45 -4.49 13.46 -12.16
CA PHE A 45 -5.69 13.78 -12.93
C PHE A 45 -5.75 15.25 -13.39
N LEU A 46 -5.36 16.20 -12.52
CA LEU A 46 -5.29 17.61 -12.87
C LEU A 46 -4.19 17.87 -13.91
N VAL A 47 -3.02 17.27 -13.74
CA VAL A 47 -1.90 17.42 -14.69
C VAL A 47 -2.28 16.85 -16.05
N ASP A 48 -2.89 15.68 -16.11
CA ASP A 48 -3.34 15.05 -17.36
C ASP A 48 -4.35 15.93 -18.11
N ARG A 49 -5.28 16.58 -17.38
CA ARG A 49 -6.22 17.55 -17.94
C ARG A 49 -5.51 18.75 -18.56
N VAL A 50 -4.55 19.34 -17.84
CA VAL A 50 -3.79 20.51 -18.31
C VAL A 50 -2.97 20.14 -19.54
N VAL A 51 -2.25 19.02 -19.50
CA VAL A 51 -1.43 18.55 -20.62
C VAL A 51 -2.30 18.28 -21.85
N SER A 52 -3.46 17.63 -21.68
CA SER A 52 -4.38 17.36 -22.78
C SER A 52 -4.89 18.63 -23.44
N GLN A 53 -5.27 19.65 -22.64
CA GLN A 53 -5.70 20.95 -23.16
C GLN A 53 -4.58 21.68 -23.90
N VAL A 54 -3.36 21.66 -23.36
CA VAL A 54 -2.19 22.30 -24.01
C VAL A 54 -1.86 21.61 -25.33
N LEU A 55 -1.90 20.28 -25.37
CA LEU A 55 -1.65 19.52 -26.59
C LEU A 55 -2.74 19.78 -27.64
N GLU A 56 -4.01 19.88 -27.24
CA GLU A 56 -5.11 20.22 -28.16
C GLU A 56 -4.90 21.61 -28.78
N ILE A 57 -4.46 22.60 -28.00
CA ILE A 57 -4.13 23.95 -28.50
C ILE A 57 -2.93 23.94 -29.46
N ILE A 58 -1.93 23.07 -29.24
CA ILE A 58 -0.71 23.02 -30.05
C ILE A 58 -0.90 22.24 -31.35
N TYR A 59 -1.69 21.16 -31.32
CA TYR A 59 -1.97 20.32 -32.50
C TYR A 59 -3.13 20.83 -33.36
N GLN A 60 -3.90 21.79 -32.86
CA GLN A 60 -4.87 22.57 -33.62
C GLN A 60 -4.18 23.69 -34.41
#